data_AF-A0A843S4C7-F1
#
_entry.id   AF-A0A843S4C7-F1
#
_cell.length_a   1.000
_cell.length_b   1.000
_cell.length_c   1.000
_cell.angle_alpha   90.00
_cell.angle_beta   90.00
_cell.angle_gamma   90.00
#
_symmetry.space_group_name_H-M   'P 1'
#
loop_
_entity.id
_entity.type
_entity.pdbx_description
1 polymer ?
#
loop_
_entity_poly.entity_id
_entity_poly.type
_entity_poly.pdbx_seq_one_letter_code
_entity_poly.pdbx_strand_id
1 'polypeptide(L)'
;PVQLLDPQGAAIEGRVIATKLPAPVAAKAVRRAVTSATKKRKRPDPRSLAAAQFVMVFTTLPATRLAAGDVLDLYRFRWQIELAFKRLKQLLKLSRLPHKDARAAQGWILAKLVVALLLETLYRTTRAISPWGYRFQQLVSVP
;
A
#
# COMPACT_ATOMS: atom_id res chain seq x y z
N PRO A 1 15.91 7.62 -19.76
CA PRO A 1 15.55 8.32 -18.51
C PRO A 1 14.40 9.28 -18.80
N VAL A 2 13.47 9.45 -17.86
CA VAL A 2 12.29 10.33 -17.97
C VAL A 2 12.40 11.39 -16.89
N GLN A 3 12.01 12.63 -17.17
CA GLN A 3 11.96 13.70 -16.19
C GLN A 3 10.51 13.92 -15.73
N LEU A 4 10.34 14.09 -14.43
CA LEU A 4 9.07 14.46 -13.80
C LEU A 4 9.29 15.73 -13.00
N LEU A 5 8.39 16.70 -13.13
CA LEU A 5 8.46 17.93 -12.33
C LEU A 5 7.94 17.64 -10.93
N ASP A 6 8.69 18.08 -9.92
CA ASP A 6 8.21 18.10 -8.54
C ASP A 6 7.18 19.22 -8.32
N PRO A 7 6.49 19.27 -7.17
CA PRO A 7 5.53 20.33 -6.87
C PRO A 7 6.13 21.76 -6.85
N GLN A 8 7.44 21.88 -6.71
CA GLN A 8 8.21 23.13 -6.70
C GLN A 8 8.71 23.52 -8.11
N GLY A 9 8.47 22.68 -9.11
CA GLY A 9 8.86 22.90 -10.51
C GLY A 9 10.26 22.40 -10.86
N ALA A 10 10.99 21.77 -9.94
CA ALA A 10 12.29 21.18 -10.24
C ALA A 10 12.13 19.85 -11.00
N ALA A 11 12.95 19.66 -12.03
CA ALA A 11 12.97 18.43 -12.81
C ALA A 11 13.70 17.32 -12.05
N ILE A 12 12.98 16.24 -11.75
CA ILE A 12 13.52 15.02 -11.16
C ILE A 12 13.73 14.00 -12.26
N GLU A 13 14.97 13.55 -12.44
CA GLU A 13 15.30 12.46 -13.33
C GLU A 13 14.93 11.10 -12.73
N GLY A 14 14.37 10.22 -13.55
CA GLY A 14 14.08 8.85 -13.16
C GLY A 14 13.73 7.98 -14.35
N ARG A 15 12.90 6.97 -14.10
CA ARG A 15 12.36 6.08 -15.13
C ARG A 15 10.94 5.71 -14.83
N VAL A 16 10.18 5.40 -15.88
CA VAL A 16 8.81 4.89 -15.76
C VAL A 16 8.83 3.39 -15.98
N ILE A 17 8.28 2.65 -15.02
CA ILE A 17 8.01 1.22 -15.13
C ILE A 17 6.53 1.03 -15.39
N ALA A 18 6.21 0.28 -16.45
CA ALA A 18 4.84 -0.01 -16.82
C ALA A 18 4.61 -1.51 -16.94
N THR A 19 3.47 -1.99 -16.44
CA THR A 19 2.98 -3.34 -16.71
C THR A 19 1.55 -3.29 -17.22
N LYS A 20 1.23 -4.13 -18.19
CA LYS A 20 -0.10 -4.20 -18.78
C LYS A 20 -1.04 -4.91 -17.81
N LEU A 21 -2.21 -4.31 -17.57
CA LEU A 21 -3.24 -4.92 -16.76
C LEU A 21 -3.91 -6.09 -17.52
N PRO A 22 -4.34 -7.15 -16.82
CA PRO A 22 -5.21 -8.16 -17.41
C PRO A 22 -6.48 -7.52 -18.00
N ALA A 23 -6.96 -8.03 -19.13
CA ALA A 23 -8.10 -7.48 -19.88
C ALA A 23 -9.32 -7.07 -19.02
N PRO A 24 -9.83 -7.89 -18.08
CA PRO A 24 -10.99 -7.49 -17.27
C PRO A 24 -10.67 -6.30 -16.33
N VAL A 25 -9.44 -6.24 -15.81
CA VAL A 25 -9.00 -5.15 -14.92
C VAL A 25 -8.76 -3.87 -15.71
N ALA A 26 -8.12 -3.97 -16.87
CA ALA A 26 -7.90 -2.86 -17.80
C ALA A 26 -9.24 -2.24 -18.24
N ALA A 27 -10.22 -3.06 -18.66
CA ALA A 27 -11.53 -2.58 -19.05
C ALA A 27 -12.24 -1.82 -17.92
N LYS A 28 -12.15 -2.33 -16.68
CA LYS A 28 -12.69 -1.64 -15.49
C LYS A 28 -11.98 -0.30 -15.23
N ALA A 29 -10.66 -0.24 -15.38
CA ALA A 29 -9.88 0.99 -15.22
C ALA A 29 -10.24 2.03 -16.29
N VAL A 30 -10.35 1.62 -17.56
CA VAL A 30 -10.79 2.48 -18.68
C VAL A 30 -12.19 3.04 -18.42
N ARG A 31 -13.16 2.18 -18.02
CA ARG A 31 -14.52 2.65 -17.65
C ARG A 31 -14.49 3.69 -16.54
N ARG A 32 -13.68 3.46 -15.49
CA ARG A 32 -13.52 4.44 -14.39
C ARG A 32 -12.93 5.76 -14.88
N ALA A 33 -11.95 5.73 -15.78
CA ALA A 33 -11.36 6.94 -16.37
C ALA A 33 -12.41 7.75 -17.15
N VAL A 34 -13.21 7.07 -17.99
CA VAL A 34 -14.34 7.69 -18.70
C VAL A 34 -15.34 8.31 -17.73
N THR A 35 -15.82 7.54 -16.75
CA THR A 35 -16.78 8.05 -15.76
C THR A 35 -16.23 9.25 -14.98
N SER A 36 -14.95 9.25 -14.62
CA SER A 36 -14.31 10.38 -13.93
C SER A 36 -14.25 11.63 -14.80
N ALA A 37 -13.89 11.50 -16.08
CA ALA A 37 -13.89 12.60 -17.03
C ALA A 37 -15.29 13.18 -17.24
N THR A 38 -16.30 12.31 -17.43
CA THR A 38 -17.71 12.73 -17.57
C THR A 38 -18.21 13.47 -16.33
N LYS A 39 -17.96 12.95 -15.12
CA LYS A 39 -18.31 13.63 -13.86
C LYS A 39 -17.69 15.02 -13.74
N LYS A 40 -16.48 15.19 -14.29
CA LYS A 40 -15.77 16.47 -14.36
C LYS A 40 -16.14 17.33 -15.57
N ARG A 41 -17.14 16.91 -16.37
CA ARG A 41 -17.56 17.56 -17.63
C ARG A 41 -16.40 17.76 -18.61
N LYS A 42 -15.46 16.80 -18.66
CA LYS A 42 -14.33 16.79 -19.60
C LYS A 42 -14.47 15.63 -20.58
N ARG A 43 -14.01 15.84 -21.82
CA ARG A 43 -13.83 14.74 -22.78
C ARG A 43 -12.65 13.87 -22.34
N PRO A 44 -12.79 12.53 -22.29
CA PRO A 44 -11.68 11.65 -21.97
C PRO A 44 -10.56 11.79 -23.01
N ASP A 45 -9.33 12.09 -22.57
CA ASP A 45 -8.17 12.11 -23.47
C ASP A 45 -7.83 10.67 -23.91
N PRO A 46 -7.70 10.39 -25.22
CA PRO A 46 -7.32 9.08 -25.73
C PRO A 46 -6.05 8.50 -25.08
N ARG A 47 -5.07 9.36 -24.77
CA ARG A 47 -3.81 8.96 -24.09
C ARG A 47 -4.08 8.49 -22.67
N SER A 48 -5.03 9.12 -21.97
CA SER A 48 -5.45 8.69 -20.63
C SER A 48 -6.18 7.35 -20.66
N LEU A 49 -6.96 7.07 -21.70
CA LEU A 49 -7.61 5.77 -21.89
C LEU A 49 -6.60 4.67 -22.21
N ALA A 50 -5.60 4.96 -23.05
CA ALA A 50 -4.49 4.05 -23.30
C ALA A 50 -3.69 3.78 -22.03
N ALA A 51 -3.33 4.83 -21.29
CA ALA A 51 -2.64 4.74 -19.99
C ALA A 51 -3.40 3.91 -18.95
N ALA A 52 -4.74 3.98 -18.94
CA ALA A 52 -5.57 3.22 -17.99
C ALA A 52 -5.47 1.69 -18.17
N GLN A 53 -4.91 1.21 -19.28
CA GLN A 53 -4.64 -0.22 -19.50
C GLN A 53 -3.37 -0.71 -18.80
N PHE A 54 -2.61 0.20 -18.18
CA PHE A 54 -1.34 -0.10 -17.55
C PHE A 54 -1.34 0.33 -16.08
N VAL A 55 -0.52 -0.33 -15.28
CA VAL A 55 -0.01 0.24 -14.04
C VAL A 55 1.33 0.86 -14.39
N MET A 56 1.46 2.17 -14.15
CA MET A 56 2.69 2.92 -14.40
C MET A 56 3.21 3.50 -13.08
N VAL A 57 4.49 3.31 -12.83
CA VAL A 57 5.19 3.77 -11.64
C VAL A 57 6.43 4.54 -12.08
N PHE A 58 6.53 5.80 -11.67
CA PHE A 58 7.77 6.57 -11.80
C PHE A 58 8.68 6.26 -10.60
N THR A 59 9.96 6.06 -10.85
CA THR A 59 10.97 5.85 -9.80
C THR A 59 12.29 6.51 -10.16
N THR A 60 12.97 7.04 -9.14
CA THR A 60 14.35 7.56 -9.24
C THR A 60 15.40 6.47 -9.03
N LEU A 61 14.98 5.23 -8.73
CA LEU A 61 15.90 4.10 -8.55
C LEU A 61 16.49 3.69 -9.91
N PRO A 62 17.83 3.57 -10.01
CA PRO A 62 18.47 3.12 -11.23
C PRO A 62 18.22 1.63 -11.46
N ALA A 63 18.26 1.21 -12.72
CA ALA A 63 18.07 -0.18 -13.13
C ALA A 63 19.06 -1.15 -12.46
N THR A 64 20.27 -0.67 -12.19
CA THR A 64 21.36 -1.42 -11.54
C THR A 64 21.06 -1.75 -10.08
N ARG A 65 20.21 -0.96 -9.41
CA ARG A 65 19.85 -1.16 -8.01
C ARG A 65 18.58 -1.98 -7.84
N LEU A 66 17.62 -1.82 -8.76
CA LEU A 66 16.34 -2.52 -8.67
C LEU A 66 15.76 -2.78 -10.07
N ALA A 67 15.47 -4.05 -10.35
CA ALA A 67 14.87 -4.44 -11.62
C ALA A 67 13.42 -3.91 -11.72
N ALA A 68 12.88 -3.85 -12.94
CA ALA A 68 11.54 -3.32 -13.18
C ALA A 68 10.45 -4.12 -12.43
N GLY A 69 10.57 -5.45 -12.40
CA GLY A 69 9.65 -6.32 -11.65
C GLY A 69 9.65 -6.01 -10.15
N ASP A 70 10.84 -5.94 -9.56
CA ASP A 70 10.99 -5.66 -8.12
C ASP A 70 10.47 -4.27 -7.73
N VAL A 71 10.59 -3.27 -8.61
CA VAL A 71 9.96 -1.95 -8.40
C VAL A 71 8.43 -2.09 -8.29
N LEU A 72 7.83 -2.89 -9.17
CA LEU A 72 6.38 -3.12 -9.13
C LEU A 72 5.97 -3.91 -7.89
N ASP A 73 6.74 -4.93 -7.51
CA ASP A 73 6.48 -5.71 -6.29
C ASP A 73 6.63 -4.85 -5.03
N LEU A 74 7.65 -3.99 -4.97
CA LEU A 74 7.77 -3.00 -3.90
C LEU A 74 6.57 -2.05 -3.88
N TYR A 75 6.15 -1.55 -5.05
CA TYR A 75 4.99 -0.68 -5.16
C TYR A 75 3.68 -1.35 -4.72
N ARG A 76 3.58 -2.69 -4.81
CA ARG A 76 2.45 -3.43 -4.24
C ARG A 76 2.39 -3.30 -2.73
N PHE A 77 3.46 -2.99 -1.99
CA PHE A 77 3.35 -2.78 -0.54
C PHE A 77 2.74 -1.43 -0.14
N ARG A 78 2.52 -0.52 -1.10
CA ARG A 78 1.90 0.79 -0.82
C ARG A 78 0.53 0.66 -0.14
N TRP A 79 -0.31 -0.30 -0.56
CA TRP A 79 -1.63 -0.52 0.07
C TRP A 79 -1.52 -1.19 1.44
N GLN A 80 -0.44 -1.96 1.70
CA GLN A 80 -0.21 -2.54 3.02
C GLN A 80 0.02 -1.46 4.07
N ILE A 81 0.70 -0.36 3.69
CA ILE A 81 0.88 0.80 4.56
C ILE A 81 -0.47 1.45 4.92
N GLU A 82 -1.35 1.66 3.94
CA GLU A 82 -2.69 2.20 4.19
C GLU A 82 -3.49 1.29 5.14
N LEU A 83 -3.41 -0.02 4.94
CA LEU A 83 -4.08 -1.00 5.80
C LEU A 83 -3.48 -1.00 7.21
N ALA A 84 -2.17 -0.88 7.35
CA ALA A 84 -1.50 -0.75 8.65
C ALA A 84 -1.97 0.50 9.38
N PHE A 85 -2.02 1.66 8.71
CA PHE A 85 -2.58 2.89 9.29
C PHE A 85 -4.06 2.73 9.67
N LYS A 86 -4.86 2.03 8.85
CA LYS A 86 -6.26 1.75 9.17
C LYS A 86 -6.36 0.92 10.45
N ARG A 87 -5.55 -0.14 10.59
CA ARG A 87 -5.50 -0.96 11.81
C ARG A 87 -5.08 -0.14 13.03
N LEU A 88 -4.01 0.65 12.93
CA LEU A 88 -3.55 1.51 14.03
C LEU A 88 -4.64 2.50 14.48
N LYS A 89 -5.35 3.10 13.53
CA LYS A 89 -6.47 4.01 13.84
C LYS A 89 -7.63 3.28 14.51
N GLN A 90 -7.99 2.08 14.06
CA GLN A 90 -9.14 1.33 14.59
C GLN A 90 -8.84 0.67 15.94
N LEU A 91 -7.72 -0.06 16.06
CA LEU A 91 -7.38 -0.85 17.25
C LEU A 91 -6.79 0.02 18.35
N LEU A 92 -5.84 0.89 18.01
CA LEU A 92 -5.11 1.70 18.99
C LEU A 92 -5.68 3.10 19.13
N LYS A 93 -6.77 3.43 18.43
CA LYS A 93 -7.41 4.75 18.45
C LYS A 93 -6.38 5.87 18.21
N LEU A 94 -5.43 5.64 17.30
CA LEU A 94 -4.29 6.56 17.07
C LEU A 94 -4.76 7.95 16.59
N SER A 95 -5.96 8.05 16.01
CA SER A 95 -6.59 9.30 15.60
C SER A 95 -7.09 10.18 16.75
N ARG A 96 -7.16 9.66 17.99
CA ARG A 96 -7.55 10.44 19.17
C ARG A 96 -6.30 10.79 19.97
N LEU A 97 -5.84 12.02 19.77
CA LEU A 97 -4.77 12.63 20.55
C LEU A 97 -5.39 13.33 21.77
N PRO A 98 -4.95 13.01 23.00
CA PRO A 98 -5.52 13.59 24.21
C PRO A 98 -5.11 15.06 24.44
N HIS A 99 -4.07 15.54 23.75
CA HIS A 99 -3.48 16.86 23.99
C HIS A 99 -3.26 17.63 22.67
N LYS A 100 -3.45 18.96 22.73
CA LYS A 100 -3.12 19.89 21.63
C LYS A 100 -1.64 20.29 21.62
N ASP A 101 -0.92 20.04 22.72
CA ASP A 101 0.52 20.24 22.79
C ASP A 101 1.24 19.24 21.87
N ALA A 102 2.12 19.75 21.01
CA ALA A 102 2.84 18.97 20.01
C ALA A 102 3.77 17.93 20.64
N ARG A 103 4.43 18.28 21.76
CA ARG A 103 5.36 17.36 22.44
C ARG A 103 4.59 16.20 23.09
N ALA A 104 3.52 16.51 23.82
CA ALA A 104 2.64 15.48 24.38
C ALA A 104 2.00 14.61 23.29
N ALA A 105 1.57 15.19 22.17
CA ALA A 105 1.01 14.44 21.04
C ALA A 105 2.06 13.49 20.42
N GLN A 106 3.30 13.95 20.22
CA GLN A 106 4.39 13.13 19.70
C GLN A 106 4.71 11.96 20.64
N GLY A 107 4.84 12.21 21.95
CA GLY A 107 5.06 11.16 22.94
C GLY A 107 3.94 10.11 22.94
N TRP A 108 2.68 10.55 22.85
CA TRP A 108 1.52 9.67 22.78
C TRP A 108 1.51 8.80 21.50
N ILE A 109 1.83 9.39 20.35
CA ILE A 109 1.94 8.65 19.08
C ILE A 109 3.04 7.60 19.18
N LEU A 110 4.23 7.99 19.67
CA LEU A 110 5.36 7.08 19.82
C LEU A 110 5.02 5.92 20.76
N ALA A 111 4.41 6.19 21.91
CA ALA A 111 3.97 5.16 22.85
C ALA A 111 3.00 4.16 22.18
N LYS A 112 2.02 4.66 21.41
CA LYS A 112 1.10 3.79 20.67
C LYS A 112 1.77 3.00 19.56
N LEU A 113 2.78 3.55 18.88
CA LEU A 113 3.57 2.81 17.90
C LEU A 113 4.36 1.68 18.56
N VAL A 114 4.96 1.92 19.74
CA VAL A 114 5.63 0.85 20.51
C VAL A 114 4.64 -0.25 20.88
N VAL A 115 3.45 0.11 21.39
CA VAL A 115 2.39 -0.88 21.69
C VAL A 115 1.97 -1.65 20.43
N ALA A 116 1.86 -0.98 19.29
CA ALA A 116 1.54 -1.65 18.02
C ALA A 116 2.58 -2.71 17.64
N LEU A 117 3.87 -2.37 17.78
CA LEU A 117 4.97 -3.28 17.49
C LEU A 117 4.97 -4.46 18.46
N LEU A 118 4.74 -4.23 19.76
CA LEU A 118 4.62 -5.31 20.74
C LEU A 118 3.46 -6.26 20.42
N LEU A 119 2.29 -5.73 20.06
CA LEU A 119 1.14 -6.53 19.65
C LEU A 119 1.43 -7.35 18.39
N GLU A 120 2.08 -6.75 17.39
CA GLU A 120 2.48 -7.44 16.17
C GLU A 120 3.49 -8.56 16.44
N THR A 121 4.50 -8.31 17.29
CA THR A 121 5.46 -9.32 17.72
C THR A 121 4.78 -10.45 18.48
N LEU A 122 3.92 -10.14 19.45
CA LEU A 122 3.14 -11.14 20.19
C LEU A 122 2.27 -11.97 19.23
N TYR A 123 1.55 -11.33 18.31
CA TYR A 123 0.70 -12.02 17.34
C TYR A 123 1.49 -12.95 16.41
N ARG A 124 2.71 -12.55 16.00
CA ARG A 124 3.59 -13.42 15.21
C ARG A 124 4.07 -14.62 16.00
N THR A 125 4.40 -14.43 17.28
CA THR A 125 4.87 -15.50 18.16
C THR A 125 3.73 -16.46 18.56
N THR A 126 2.53 -15.96 18.84
CA THR A 126 1.38 -16.78 19.27
C THR A 126 0.78 -17.64 18.16
N ARG A 127 1.08 -17.36 16.88
CA ARG A 127 0.74 -18.26 15.76
C ARG A 127 1.42 -19.63 15.84
N ALA A 128 2.34 -19.84 16.79
CA ALA A 128 2.90 -21.15 17.12
C ALA A 128 2.03 -21.94 18.14
N ILE A 129 1.03 -21.31 18.77
CA ILE A 129 0.16 -21.94 19.75
C ILE A 129 -1.08 -22.46 19.03
N SER A 130 -1.28 -23.78 19.07
CA SER A 130 -2.52 -24.41 18.58
C SER A 130 -3.74 -23.76 19.23
N PRO A 131 -4.86 -23.53 18.52
CA PRO A 131 -6.10 -23.04 19.12
C PRO A 131 -6.58 -23.85 20.32
N TRP A 132 -6.15 -25.11 20.38
CA TRP A 132 -6.48 -26.07 21.43
C TRP A 132 -5.49 -26.05 22.61
N GLY A 133 -4.42 -25.25 22.57
CA GLY A 133 -3.40 -25.21 23.64
C GLY A 133 -2.43 -26.41 23.63
N TYR A 134 -2.63 -27.39 22.75
CA TYR A 134 -1.77 -28.57 22.57
C TYR A 134 -1.72 -28.97 21.09
N ARG A 135 -0.63 -29.65 20.68
CA ARG A 135 -0.45 -30.20 19.33
C ARG A 135 -1.10 -31.59 19.30
N PHE A 136 -2.02 -31.84 18.36
CA PHE A 136 -2.60 -33.17 18.19
C PHE A 136 -1.47 -34.18 17.91
N GLN A 137 -1.32 -35.18 18.77
CA GLN A 137 -0.65 -36.43 18.38
C GLN A 137 -1.63 -37.24 17.52
N GLN A 138 -1.08 -37.98 16.56
CA GLN A 138 -1.79 -38.64 15.46
C GLN A 138 -3.24 -39.01 15.80
N LEU A 139 -4.18 -38.38 15.09
CA LEU A 139 -5.59 -38.71 15.17
C LEU A 139 -5.77 -40.08 14.53
N VAL A 140 -6.01 -41.10 15.35
CA VAL A 140 -6.42 -42.41 14.87
C VAL A 140 -7.93 -42.36 14.69
N SER A 141 -8.39 -42.43 13.44
CA SER A 141 -9.80 -42.67 13.13
C SER A 141 -10.09 -44.16 13.33
N VAL A 142 -10.87 -44.48 14.36
CA VAL A 142 -11.43 -45.83 14.55
C VAL A 142 -12.74 -45.90 13.75
N PRO A 143 -13.03 -47.01 13.03
CA PRO A 143 -14.26 -47.19 12.26
C PRO A 143 -15.54 -47.16 13.11
#